data_AF-A0A930HKE5-F1
#
_entry.id   AF-A0A930HKE5-F1
#
_cell.length_a   1.000
_cell.length_b   1.000
_cell.length_c   1.000
_cell.angle_alpha   90.00
_cell.angle_beta   90.00
_cell.angle_gamma   90.00
#
_symmetry.space_group_name_H-M   'P 1'
#
loop_
_entity.id
_entity.type
_entity.pdbx_description
1 polymer ?
#
loop_
_entity_poly.entity_id
_entity_poly.type
_entity_poly.pdbx_seq_one_letter_code
_entity_poly.pdbx_strand_id
1 'polypeptide(L)'
;MNDEIKDLIAALPPHKQLLFGVCCVKRIENNLYKFLESRDEEPAFIAASAITDELFRGCIIDYFPYIGMRFSKEEEAFIESLIPDTDEDGSKEVVFAQNAAIALAYCMRFTKEQNSDFMNYCGLKILETVDVMAFDSKGNESSDLLILHEIAMQKKIIKLIDAMENNFDETDVVALKETIMQYAVG
;
A
#
# COMPACT_ATOMS: atom_id res chain seq x y z
N MET A 1 1.22 -16.20 6.14
CA MET A 1 1.53 -15.85 4.73
C MET A 1 0.52 -16.58 3.85
N ASN A 2 -0.15 -15.88 2.93
CA ASN A 2 -1.08 -16.51 2.00
C ASN A 2 -0.35 -16.78 0.69
N ASP A 3 0.17 -18.00 0.54
CA ASP A 3 0.99 -18.40 -0.62
C ASP A 3 0.25 -18.19 -1.96
N GLU A 4 -1.08 -18.29 -1.96
CA GLU A 4 -1.89 -18.04 -3.15
C GLU A 4 -1.85 -16.57 -3.59
N ILE A 5 -1.91 -15.61 -2.65
CA ILE A 5 -1.79 -14.18 -2.99
C ILE A 5 -0.39 -13.89 -3.53
N LYS A 6 0.64 -14.47 -2.91
CA LYS A 6 2.02 -14.33 -3.34
C LYS A 6 2.20 -14.82 -4.79
N ASP A 7 1.67 -15.99 -5.12
CA ASP A 7 1.73 -16.56 -6.46
C ASP A 7 0.97 -15.71 -7.49
N LEU A 8 -0.22 -15.21 -7.12
CA LEU A 8 -1.00 -14.32 -7.98
C LEU A 8 -0.28 -13.01 -8.28
N ILE A 9 0.37 -12.41 -7.29
CA ILE A 9 1.19 -11.20 -7.49
C ILE A 9 2.38 -11.52 -8.39
N ALA A 10 3.11 -12.60 -8.11
CA ALA A 10 4.31 -12.98 -8.89
C ALA A 10 4.00 -13.26 -10.36
N ALA A 11 2.78 -13.67 -10.69
CA ALA A 11 2.32 -13.89 -12.06
C ALA A 11 2.10 -12.60 -12.87
N LEU A 12 1.89 -11.45 -12.20
CA LEU A 12 1.74 -10.16 -12.87
C LEU A 12 3.07 -9.65 -13.42
N PRO A 13 3.08 -8.85 -14.51
CA PRO A 13 4.27 -8.12 -14.92
C PRO A 13 4.67 -7.08 -13.87
N PRO A 14 5.97 -6.71 -13.75
CA PRO A 14 6.47 -5.88 -12.63
C PRO A 14 5.74 -4.55 -12.41
N HIS A 15 5.33 -3.86 -13.46
CA HIS A 15 4.58 -2.60 -13.35
C HIS A 15 3.18 -2.80 -12.74
N LYS A 16 2.54 -3.95 -13.00
CA LYS A 16 1.28 -4.36 -12.35
C LYS A 16 1.48 -4.90 -10.94
N GLN A 17 2.64 -5.53 -10.66
CA GLN A 17 3.03 -5.88 -9.30
C GLN A 17 3.13 -4.62 -8.44
N LEU A 18 3.84 -3.59 -8.94
CA LEU A 18 3.91 -2.28 -8.29
C LEU A 18 2.51 -1.69 -8.10
N LEU A 19 1.67 -1.73 -9.14
CA LEU A 19 0.31 -1.20 -9.07
C LEU A 19 -0.50 -1.84 -7.94
N PHE A 20 -0.36 -3.14 -7.69
CA PHE A 20 -0.98 -3.79 -6.53
C PHE A 20 -0.47 -3.20 -5.21
N GLY A 21 0.85 -3.07 -5.04
CA GLY A 21 1.42 -2.50 -3.82
C GLY A 21 0.96 -1.07 -3.56
N VAL A 22 0.92 -0.22 -4.58
CA VAL A 22 0.46 1.17 -4.46
C VAL A 22 -1.05 1.22 -4.19
N CYS A 23 -1.85 0.29 -4.74
CA CYS A 23 -3.26 0.14 -4.35
C CYS A 23 -3.40 -0.23 -2.86
N CYS A 24 -2.53 -1.07 -2.30
CA CYS A 24 -2.52 -1.34 -0.87
C CYS A 24 -2.27 -0.04 -0.09
N VAL A 25 -1.21 0.71 -0.43
CA VAL A 25 -0.91 2.00 0.22
C VAL A 25 -2.12 2.94 0.17
N LYS A 26 -2.72 3.10 -1.01
CA LYS A 26 -3.89 3.99 -1.20
C LYS A 26 -5.07 3.64 -0.29
N ARG A 27 -5.24 2.37 0.06
CA ARG A 27 -6.32 1.92 0.95
C ARG A 27 -6.08 2.29 2.42
N ILE A 28 -4.83 2.44 2.86
CA ILE A 28 -4.47 2.74 4.25
C ILE A 28 -3.80 4.09 4.45
N GLU A 29 -3.57 4.88 3.40
CA GLU A 29 -2.89 6.18 3.48
C GLU A 29 -3.58 7.18 4.44
N ASN A 30 -4.90 7.05 4.59
CA ASN A 30 -5.69 7.90 5.49
C ASN A 30 -5.32 7.71 6.96
N ASN A 31 -4.77 6.54 7.32
CA ASN A 31 -4.26 6.30 8.67
C ASN A 31 -2.99 7.11 8.94
N LEU A 32 -2.10 7.20 7.94
CA LEU A 32 -0.92 8.06 8.00
C LEU A 32 -1.31 9.54 8.04
N TYR A 33 -2.31 9.94 7.23
CA TYR A 33 -2.85 11.31 7.27
C TYR A 33 -3.32 11.70 8.67
N LYS A 34 -4.25 10.94 9.27
CA LYS A 34 -4.81 11.21 10.60
C LYS A 34 -3.71 11.32 11.66
N PHE A 35 -2.72 10.43 11.60
CA PHE A 35 -1.60 10.43 12.53
C PHE A 35 -0.73 11.69 12.40
N LEU A 36 -0.33 12.07 11.18
CA LEU A 36 0.49 13.26 10.94
C LEU A 36 -0.30 14.55 11.23
N GLU A 37 -1.58 14.59 10.88
CA GLU A 37 -2.49 15.70 11.22
C GLU A 37 -2.56 15.92 12.73
N SER A 38 -2.67 14.83 13.52
CA SER A 38 -2.69 14.92 15.00
C SER A 38 -1.40 15.47 15.61
N ARG A 39 -0.32 15.57 14.82
CA ARG A 39 1.00 16.08 15.21
C ARG A 39 1.34 17.42 14.56
N ASP A 40 0.40 18.06 13.87
CA ASP A 40 0.61 19.27 13.08
C ASP A 40 1.64 19.08 11.94
N GLU A 41 1.76 17.86 11.41
CA GLU A 41 2.71 17.47 10.35
C GLU A 41 2.02 17.24 8.98
N GLU A 42 0.92 17.95 8.70
CA GLU A 42 0.20 17.89 7.42
C GLU A 42 1.11 18.04 6.17
N PRO A 43 2.15 18.93 6.16
CA PRO A 43 3.06 19.01 5.02
C PRO A 43 3.81 17.71 4.72
N ALA A 44 4.09 16.89 5.75
CA ALA A 44 4.73 15.59 5.57
C ALA A 44 3.80 14.59 4.87
N PHE A 45 2.50 14.62 5.21
CA PHE A 45 1.50 13.81 4.52
C PHE A 45 1.37 14.21 3.04
N ILE A 46 1.34 15.52 2.75
CA ILE A 46 1.26 16.01 1.36
C ILE A 46 2.44 15.49 0.53
N ALA A 47 3.65 15.50 1.09
CA ALA A 47 4.84 14.95 0.43
C ALA A 47 4.74 13.43 0.19
N ALA A 48 4.30 12.66 1.20
CA ALA A 48 4.12 11.21 1.07
C ALA A 48 3.01 10.84 0.05
N SER A 49 1.94 11.62 0.01
CA SER A 49 0.85 11.48 -0.96
C SER A 49 1.34 11.77 -2.39
N ALA A 50 2.15 12.81 -2.58
CA ALA A 50 2.77 13.10 -3.87
C ALA A 50 3.72 11.98 -4.35
N ILE A 51 4.46 11.34 -3.44
CA ILE A 51 5.28 10.15 -3.76
C ILE A 51 4.39 8.98 -4.17
N THR A 52 3.26 8.77 -3.49
CA THR A 52 2.28 7.73 -3.84
C THR A 52 1.69 7.96 -5.24
N ASP A 53 1.36 9.21 -5.59
CA ASP A 53 0.88 9.58 -6.91
C ASP A 53 1.96 9.36 -8.00
N GLU A 54 3.21 9.68 -7.70
CA GLU A 54 4.33 9.41 -8.62
C GLU A 54 4.55 7.90 -8.82
N LEU A 55 4.37 7.08 -7.78
CA LEU A 55 4.41 5.61 -7.90
C LEU A 55 3.28 5.08 -8.79
N PHE A 56 2.06 5.62 -8.65
CA PHE A 56 0.95 5.29 -9.56
C PHE A 56 1.30 5.61 -11.02
N ARG A 57 1.84 6.82 -11.27
CA ARG A 57 2.31 7.21 -12.60
C ARG A 57 3.40 6.28 -13.12
N GLY A 58 4.33 5.91 -12.24
CA GLY A 58 5.40 4.96 -12.52
C GLY A 58 4.93 3.57 -12.93
N CYS A 59 3.67 3.20 -12.67
CA CYS A 59 3.11 1.92 -13.11
C CYS A 59 2.76 1.91 -14.61
N ILE A 60 2.59 3.06 -15.26
CA ILE A 60 2.36 3.12 -16.70
C ILE A 60 3.61 2.64 -17.42
N ILE A 61 3.45 1.77 -18.42
CA ILE A 61 4.55 1.00 -19.01
C ILE A 61 5.68 1.87 -19.59
N ASP A 62 5.36 3.06 -20.10
CA ASP A 62 6.34 4.00 -20.66
C ASP A 62 7.18 4.70 -19.57
N TYR A 63 6.64 4.83 -18.35
CA TYR A 63 7.33 5.45 -17.22
C TYR A 63 8.06 4.42 -16.34
N PHE A 64 7.57 3.17 -16.30
CA PHE A 64 8.11 2.12 -15.44
C PHE A 64 9.63 1.88 -15.56
N PRO A 65 10.27 1.93 -16.74
CA PRO A 65 11.72 1.76 -16.85
C PRO A 65 12.55 2.81 -16.09
N TYR A 66 11.96 3.98 -15.81
CA TYR A 66 12.65 5.12 -15.20
C TYR A 66 12.35 5.29 -13.71
N ILE A 67 11.30 4.62 -13.20
CA ILE A 67 10.81 4.84 -11.84
C ILE A 67 11.84 4.48 -10.76
N GLY A 68 12.71 3.49 -11.01
CA GLY A 68 13.78 3.11 -10.08
C GLY A 68 14.86 4.18 -9.86
N MET A 69 14.96 5.18 -10.74
CA MET A 69 15.86 6.33 -10.60
C MET A 69 15.14 7.62 -10.20
N ARG A 70 13.81 7.58 -10.07
CA ARG A 70 12.98 8.75 -9.82
C ARG A 70 13.13 9.27 -8.40
N PHE A 71 13.26 8.37 -7.43
CA PHE A 71 13.31 8.72 -6.01
C PHE A 71 14.75 8.92 -5.54
N SER A 72 15.00 10.03 -4.86
CA SER A 72 16.28 10.31 -4.22
C SER A 72 16.44 9.54 -2.90
N LYS A 73 17.68 9.44 -2.41
CA LYS A 73 17.94 8.87 -1.09
C LYS A 73 17.29 9.68 0.02
N GLU A 74 17.16 10.99 -0.18
CA GLU A 74 16.49 11.89 0.75
C GLU A 74 14.97 11.63 0.79
N GLU A 75 14.33 11.38 -0.36
CA GLU A 75 12.92 11.00 -0.42
C GLU A 75 12.67 9.64 0.26
N GLU A 76 13.59 8.67 0.09
CA GLU A 76 13.52 7.38 0.79
C GLU A 76 13.69 7.53 2.30
N ALA A 77 14.73 8.25 2.74
CA ALA A 77 14.98 8.50 4.15
C ALA A 77 13.82 9.28 4.79
N PHE A 78 13.20 10.19 4.04
CA PHE A 78 11.99 10.89 4.46
C PHE A 78 10.85 9.91 4.72
N ILE A 79 10.50 9.02 3.77
CA ILE A 79 9.44 8.04 3.98
C ILE A 79 9.76 7.09 5.14
N GLU A 80 11.01 6.63 5.27
CA GLU A 80 11.44 5.80 6.40
C GLU A 80 11.28 6.54 7.74
N SER A 81 11.52 7.86 7.78
CA SER A 81 11.34 8.67 8.99
C SER A 81 9.87 8.87 9.40
N LEU A 82 8.91 8.62 8.49
CA LEU A 82 7.48 8.68 8.81
C LEU A 82 6.97 7.41 9.48
N ILE A 83 7.78 6.35 9.56
CA ILE A 83 7.41 5.09 10.20
C ILE A 83 7.45 5.29 11.72
N PRO A 84 6.29 5.33 12.42
CA PRO A 84 6.25 5.54 13.85
C PRO A 84 6.82 4.33 14.62
N ASP A 85 7.42 4.59 15.77
CA ASP A 85 7.90 3.54 16.68
C ASP A 85 6.75 3.04 17.57
N THR A 86 6.29 1.82 17.29
CA THR A 86 5.21 1.16 18.05
C THR A 86 5.68 0.57 19.37
N ASP A 87 6.99 0.47 19.62
CA ASP A 87 7.52 0.09 20.93
C ASP A 87 7.43 1.28 21.91
N GLU A 88 7.47 2.52 21.39
CA GLU A 88 7.24 3.75 22.16
C GLU A 88 5.74 4.03 22.38
N ASP A 89 4.92 3.87 21.33
CA ASP A 89 3.47 4.05 21.38
C ASP A 89 2.74 2.91 20.65
N GLY A 90 2.23 1.97 21.42
CA GLY A 90 1.49 0.80 20.92
C GLY A 90 -0.01 1.06 20.65
N SER A 91 -0.45 2.32 20.58
CA SER A 91 -1.84 2.63 20.22
C SER A 91 -2.14 2.20 18.78
N LYS A 92 -3.42 1.93 18.51
CA LYS A 92 -3.85 1.35 17.24
C LYS A 92 -3.63 2.31 16.08
N GLU A 93 -3.88 3.58 16.34
CA GLU A 93 -3.68 4.68 15.39
C GLU A 93 -2.21 4.73 14.93
N VAL A 94 -1.27 4.52 15.86
CA VAL A 94 0.17 4.46 15.55
C VAL A 94 0.52 3.22 14.75
N VAL A 95 -0.03 2.06 15.09
CA VAL A 95 0.15 0.83 14.30
C VAL A 95 -0.41 0.98 12.88
N PHE A 96 -1.57 1.60 12.71
CA PHE A 96 -2.17 1.84 11.40
C PHE A 96 -1.32 2.79 10.54
N ALA A 97 -0.81 3.87 11.14
CA ALA A 97 0.10 4.80 10.46
C ALA A 97 1.43 4.13 10.09
N GLN A 98 1.99 3.32 11.00
CA GLN A 98 3.19 2.53 10.75
C GLN A 98 3.01 1.60 9.55
N ASN A 99 1.90 0.87 9.50
CA ASN A 99 1.61 -0.04 8.40
C ASN A 99 1.49 0.69 7.05
N ALA A 100 0.90 1.88 7.02
CA ALA A 100 0.81 2.71 5.83
C ALA A 100 2.19 3.19 5.36
N ALA A 101 3.02 3.71 6.27
CA ALA A 101 4.36 4.18 5.94
C ALA A 101 5.29 3.04 5.47
N ILE A 102 5.24 1.88 6.14
CA ILE A 102 6.02 0.69 5.75
C ILE A 102 5.60 0.19 4.37
N ALA A 103 4.30 0.13 4.07
CA ALA A 103 3.82 -0.29 2.76
C ALA A 103 4.30 0.66 1.64
N LEU A 104 4.32 1.98 1.91
CA LEU A 104 4.87 2.96 0.98
C LEU A 104 6.37 2.76 0.75
N ALA A 105 7.14 2.54 1.82
CA ALA A 105 8.57 2.24 1.74
C ALA A 105 8.85 0.96 0.91
N TYR A 106 8.03 -0.08 1.06
CA TYR A 106 8.14 -1.29 0.23
C TYR A 106 7.88 -1.01 -1.25
N CYS A 107 6.92 -0.15 -1.58
CA CYS A 107 6.69 0.28 -2.96
C CYS A 107 7.92 0.98 -3.55
N MET A 108 8.54 1.90 -2.79
CA MET A 108 9.77 2.57 -3.21
C MET A 108 10.92 1.58 -3.42
N ARG A 109 11.13 0.64 -2.49
CA ARG A 109 12.17 -0.41 -2.62
C ARG A 109 11.95 -1.28 -3.85
N PHE A 110 10.70 -1.65 -4.14
CA PHE A 110 10.37 -2.43 -5.33
C PHE A 110 10.82 -1.75 -6.63
N THR A 111 10.72 -0.42 -6.73
CA THR A 111 11.13 0.29 -7.96
C THR A 111 12.60 0.06 -8.32
N LYS A 112 13.44 -0.28 -7.34
CA LYS A 112 14.88 -0.53 -7.52
C LYS A 112 15.22 -2.01 -7.66
N GLU A 113 14.60 -2.83 -6.82
CA GLU A 113 14.98 -4.24 -6.67
C GLU A 113 14.08 -5.18 -7.46
N GLN A 114 12.86 -4.75 -7.79
CA GLN A 114 11.81 -5.53 -8.45
C GLN A 114 11.55 -6.90 -7.81
N ASN A 115 11.73 -6.98 -6.48
CA ASN A 115 11.41 -8.18 -5.72
C ASN A 115 9.92 -8.20 -5.34
N SER A 116 9.16 -9.13 -5.92
CA SER A 116 7.72 -9.28 -5.70
C SER A 116 7.34 -9.52 -4.23
N ASP A 117 8.27 -9.98 -3.39
CA ASP A 117 8.04 -10.13 -1.95
C ASP A 117 7.62 -8.81 -1.29
N PHE A 118 8.15 -7.66 -1.76
CA PHE A 118 7.76 -6.35 -1.26
C PHE A 118 6.28 -6.04 -1.48
N MET A 119 5.72 -6.47 -2.62
CA MET A 119 4.29 -6.26 -2.92
C MET A 119 3.41 -7.16 -2.06
N ASN A 120 3.85 -8.38 -1.81
CA ASN A 120 3.21 -9.26 -0.83
C ASN A 120 3.25 -8.64 0.58
N TYR A 121 4.36 -8.01 0.99
CA TYR A 121 4.45 -7.32 2.27
C TYR A 121 3.49 -6.12 2.37
N CYS A 122 3.24 -5.38 1.29
CA CYS A 122 2.18 -4.36 1.27
C CYS A 122 0.81 -4.98 1.58
N GLY A 123 0.50 -6.15 1.02
CA GLY A 123 -0.73 -6.90 1.34
C GLY A 123 -0.79 -7.35 2.79
N LEU A 124 0.34 -7.79 3.37
CA LEU A 124 0.43 -8.14 4.80
C LEU A 124 0.16 -6.95 5.71
N LYS A 125 0.64 -5.75 5.37
CA LYS A 125 0.39 -4.54 6.15
C LYS A 125 -1.10 -4.19 6.21
N ILE A 126 -1.87 -4.48 5.16
CA ILE A 126 -3.34 -4.36 5.22
C ILE A 126 -3.94 -5.40 6.18
N LEU A 127 -3.50 -6.65 6.12
CA LEU A 127 -4.00 -7.71 7.00
C LEU A 127 -3.72 -7.42 8.47
N GLU A 128 -2.53 -6.92 8.80
CA GLU A 128 -2.16 -6.51 10.16
C GLU A 128 -3.05 -5.35 10.64
N THR A 129 -3.32 -4.36 9.78
CA THR A 129 -4.27 -3.28 10.10
C THR A 129 -5.68 -3.85 10.37
N VAL A 130 -6.17 -4.75 9.53
CA VAL A 130 -7.49 -5.39 9.70
C VAL A 130 -7.55 -6.23 10.98
N ASP A 131 -6.50 -6.96 11.33
CA ASP A 131 -6.43 -7.75 12.57
C ASP A 131 -6.49 -6.87 13.81
N VAL A 132 -5.75 -5.76 13.82
CA VAL A 132 -5.77 -4.78 14.92
C VAL A 132 -7.14 -4.09 15.05
N MET A 133 -7.83 -3.82 13.94
CA MET A 133 -9.21 -3.34 13.95
C MET A 133 -10.19 -4.38 14.53
N ALA A 134 -10.00 -5.65 14.18
CA ALA A 134 -10.84 -6.74 14.67
C ALA A 134 -10.73 -6.94 16.18
N PHE A 135 -9.55 -6.68 16.75
CA PHE A 135 -9.32 -6.77 18.19
C PHE A 135 -10.29 -5.90 19.03
N ASP A 136 -10.77 -4.76 18.52
CA ASP A 136 -11.78 -3.93 19.22
C ASP A 136 -13.22 -4.44 19.06
N SER A 137 -13.48 -5.23 18.01
CA SER A 137 -14.84 -5.62 17.60
C SER A 137 -15.13 -7.08 17.95
N LYS A 138 -15.24 -7.35 19.26
CA LYS A 138 -15.85 -8.57 19.84
C LYS A 138 -15.26 -9.93 19.38
N GLY A 139 -14.12 -10.32 19.96
CA GLY A 139 -13.66 -11.72 20.08
C GLY A 139 -13.04 -12.34 18.82
N ASN A 140 -12.32 -13.47 18.98
CA ASN A 140 -11.48 -14.04 17.91
C ASN A 140 -12.21 -14.44 16.62
N GLU A 141 -13.48 -14.87 16.70
CA GLU A 141 -14.25 -15.29 15.51
C GLU A 141 -14.56 -14.14 14.55
N SER A 142 -14.60 -12.89 15.03
CA SER A 142 -14.78 -11.72 14.15
C SER A 142 -13.50 -11.36 13.40
N SER A 143 -12.32 -11.62 13.98
CA SER A 143 -11.04 -11.39 13.30
C SER A 143 -10.85 -12.33 12.11
N ASP A 144 -11.09 -13.63 12.29
CA ASP A 144 -10.93 -14.60 11.20
C ASP A 144 -11.82 -14.25 9.98
N LEU A 145 -13.05 -13.81 10.22
CA LEU A 145 -13.96 -13.39 9.15
C LEU A 145 -13.49 -12.11 8.44
N LEU A 146 -12.97 -11.13 9.18
CA LEU A 146 -12.45 -9.90 8.61
C LEU A 146 -11.18 -10.16 7.79
N ILE A 147 -10.30 -11.03 8.27
CA ILE A 147 -9.10 -11.47 7.55
C ILE A 147 -9.46 -12.22 6.26
N LEU A 148 -10.43 -13.13 6.30
CA LEU A 148 -10.91 -13.83 5.10
C LEU A 148 -11.53 -12.86 4.09
N HIS A 149 -12.29 -11.86 4.57
CA HIS A 149 -12.85 -10.82 3.72
C HIS A 149 -11.74 -10.00 3.05
N GLU A 150 -10.71 -9.61 3.81
CA GLU A 150 -9.58 -8.84 3.30
C GLU A 150 -8.79 -9.65 2.26
N ILE A 151 -8.52 -10.94 2.51
CA ILE A 151 -7.90 -11.83 1.52
C ILE A 151 -8.72 -11.87 0.23
N ALA A 152 -10.05 -11.97 0.32
CA ALA A 152 -10.91 -11.94 -0.85
C ALA A 152 -10.85 -10.59 -1.59
N MET A 153 -10.73 -9.48 -0.85
CA MET A 153 -10.57 -8.15 -1.42
C MET A 153 -9.23 -8.00 -2.16
N GLN A 154 -8.11 -8.45 -1.59
CA GLN A 154 -6.82 -8.43 -2.26
C GLN A 154 -6.84 -9.24 -3.56
N LYS A 155 -7.43 -10.45 -3.53
CA LYS A 155 -7.62 -11.26 -4.75
C LYS A 155 -8.47 -10.55 -5.80
N LYS A 156 -9.52 -9.82 -5.38
CA LYS A 156 -10.34 -9.01 -6.28
C LYS A 156 -9.53 -7.89 -6.93
N ILE A 157 -8.73 -7.16 -6.15
CA ILE A 157 -7.87 -6.09 -6.65
C ILE A 157 -6.84 -6.64 -7.65
N ILE A 158 -6.20 -7.77 -7.34
CA ILE A 158 -5.27 -8.42 -8.27
C ILE A 158 -5.95 -8.77 -9.60
N LYS A 159 -7.17 -9.33 -9.56
CA LYS A 159 -7.94 -9.63 -10.77
C LYS A 159 -8.31 -8.39 -11.58
N LEU A 160 -8.63 -7.27 -10.91
CA LEU A 160 -8.91 -6.00 -11.58
C LEU A 160 -7.65 -5.51 -12.32
N ILE A 161 -6.49 -5.56 -11.66
CA ILE A 161 -5.20 -5.16 -12.24
C ILE A 161 -4.79 -6.09 -13.39
N ASP A 162 -4.95 -7.40 -13.22
CA ASP A 162 -4.64 -8.39 -14.25
C ASP A 162 -5.45 -8.13 -15.53
N ALA A 163 -6.73 -7.81 -15.37
CA ALA A 163 -7.64 -7.51 -16.47
C ALA A 163 -7.37 -6.19 -17.21
N MET A 164 -6.58 -5.27 -16.65
CA MET A 164 -6.17 -4.05 -17.36
C MET A 164 -5.28 -4.40 -18.55
N GLU A 165 -5.30 -3.60 -19.62
CA GLU A 165 -4.30 -3.75 -20.69
C GLU A 165 -2.89 -3.46 -20.14
N ASN A 166 -1.83 -4.05 -20.70
CA ASN A 166 -0.47 -3.77 -20.22
C ASN A 166 0.01 -2.34 -20.54
N ASN A 167 -0.63 -1.67 -21.49
CA ASN A 167 -0.37 -0.30 -21.91
C ASN A 167 -1.43 0.67 -21.38
N PHE A 168 -1.99 0.39 -20.20
CA PHE A 168 -2.91 1.30 -19.52
C PHE A 168 -2.29 2.69 -19.35
N ASP A 169 -3.13 3.73 -19.34
CA ASP A 169 -2.70 5.12 -19.29
C ASP A 169 -3.09 5.83 -17.98
N GLU A 170 -2.87 7.15 -17.93
CA GLU A 170 -3.21 7.96 -16.75
C GLU A 170 -4.71 7.94 -16.41
N THR A 171 -5.60 7.82 -17.42
CA THR A 171 -7.04 7.73 -17.23
C THR A 171 -7.42 6.43 -16.53
N ASP A 172 -6.84 5.32 -16.97
CA ASP A 172 -7.05 4.01 -16.36
C ASP A 172 -6.58 3.98 -14.90
N VAL A 173 -5.42 4.59 -14.63
CA VAL A 173 -4.87 4.72 -13.27
C VAL A 173 -5.80 5.55 -12.39
N VAL A 174 -6.33 6.68 -12.88
CA VAL A 174 -7.30 7.50 -12.13
C VAL A 174 -8.58 6.72 -11.83
N ALA A 175 -9.15 6.03 -12.82
CA ALA A 175 -10.35 5.21 -12.61
C ALA A 175 -10.13 4.07 -11.60
N LEU A 176 -8.94 3.44 -11.64
CA LEU A 176 -8.56 2.45 -10.64
C LEU A 176 -8.44 3.09 -9.26
N LYS A 177 -7.77 4.23 -9.11
CA LYS A 177 -7.63 4.94 -7.82
C LYS A 177 -9.00 5.24 -7.21
N GLU A 178 -9.93 5.76 -7.99
CA GLU A 178 -11.30 6.04 -7.54
C GLU A 178 -12.02 4.76 -7.05
N THR A 179 -11.82 3.65 -7.77
CA THR A 179 -12.36 2.33 -7.37
C THR A 179 -11.73 1.85 -6.07
N ILE A 180 -10.41 1.98 -5.92
CA ILE A 180 -9.65 1.52 -4.74
C ILE A 180 -9.99 2.33 -3.49
N MET A 181 -10.29 3.62 -3.62
CA MET A 181 -10.73 4.45 -2.51
C MET A 181 -12.05 3.97 -1.88
N GLN A 182 -12.90 3.26 -2.63
CA GLN A 182 -14.11 2.62 -2.08
C GLN A 182 -13.79 1.42 -1.18
N TYR A 183 -12.54 0.93 -1.18
CA TYR A 183 -12.06 -0.20 -0.39
C TYR A 183 -11.06 0.24 0.69
N ALA A 184 -11.10 1.52 1.10
CA ALA A 184 -10.25 2.05 2.15
C ALA A 184 -10.41 1.26 3.48
N VAL A 185 -9.32 1.19 4.23
CA VAL A 185 -9.20 0.49 5.51
C VAL A 185 -8.67 1.49 6.54
N GLY A 186 -9.50 1.84 7.53
CA GLY A 186 -9.15 2.76 8.63
C GLY A 186 -9.79 4.15 8.60
#